data_AF-A0A4R7Q148-F1
#
_entry.id   AF-A0A4R7Q148-F1
#
_cell.length_a   1.000
_cell.length_b   1.000
_cell.length_c   1.000
_cell.angle_alpha   90.00
_cell.angle_beta   90.00
_cell.angle_gamma   90.00
#
_symmetry.space_group_name_H-M   'P 1'
#
loop_
_entity.id
_entity.type
_entity.pdbx_description
1 polymer ?
#
loop_
_entity_poly.entity_id
_entity_poly.type
_entity_poly.pdbx_seq_one_letter_code
_entity_poly.pdbx_strand_id
1 'polypeptide(L)'
;MVNMKKEESTEQQILEAAKNIFQSKGMDGARMQEIADKAGINKAMLHYYYRSKQLLFEAVFKNVFSLLAPQLNTILNDDSSIEEKIRHFTNDYTSFMMKHPYLPNFIINELNRNEDFIIKLKNTTGFPNIKKFKAQVDNEIKAGVLSPIDADQLFVNILALNIFPFLGKPLVKALTTKDETSYMAFVEKRKIEVANFIIQSIKK
;
A
#
# COMPACT_ATOMS: atom_id res chain seq x y z
N MET A 1 -33.03 -20.94 1.65
CA MET A 1 -31.55 -21.02 1.53
C MET A 1 -30.95 -20.35 2.76
N VAL A 2 -30.36 -21.12 3.66
CA VAL A 2 -29.69 -20.59 4.85
C VAL A 2 -28.38 -19.96 4.40
N ASN A 3 -28.20 -18.68 4.76
CA ASN A 3 -27.01 -17.89 4.46
C ASN A 3 -25.87 -18.39 5.37
N MET A 4 -25.03 -19.33 4.90
CA MET A 4 -23.82 -19.75 5.61
C MET A 4 -22.81 -18.60 5.60
N LYS A 5 -22.88 -17.72 6.60
CA LYS A 5 -21.71 -16.92 7.01
C LYS A 5 -20.59 -17.91 7.33
N LYS A 6 -19.54 -17.90 6.52
CA LYS A 6 -18.30 -18.64 6.79
C LYS A 6 -17.80 -18.17 8.16
N GLU A 7 -17.80 -19.02 9.18
CA GLU A 7 -17.22 -18.66 10.48
C GLU A 7 -15.74 -18.32 10.27
N GLU A 8 -15.35 -17.10 10.61
CA GLU A 8 -13.94 -16.69 10.57
C GLU A 8 -13.15 -17.53 11.57
N SER A 9 -11.96 -18.00 11.17
CA SER A 9 -11.12 -18.75 12.11
C SER A 9 -10.67 -17.86 13.26
N THR A 10 -10.40 -18.45 14.43
CA THR A 10 -9.86 -17.71 15.58
C THR A 10 -8.59 -16.93 15.22
N GLU A 11 -7.76 -17.47 14.33
CA GLU A 11 -6.58 -16.78 13.81
C GLU A 11 -6.94 -15.51 13.02
N GLN A 12 -7.99 -15.57 12.17
CA GLN A 12 -8.48 -14.41 11.44
C GLN A 12 -9.04 -13.35 12.40
N GLN A 13 -9.79 -13.76 13.42
CA GLN A 13 -10.29 -12.86 14.47
C GLN A 13 -9.16 -12.15 15.20
N ILE A 14 -8.10 -12.89 15.55
CA ILE A 14 -6.88 -12.34 16.16
C ILE A 14 -6.22 -11.31 15.24
N LEU A 15 -6.03 -11.65 13.97
CA LEU A 15 -5.37 -10.77 13.00
C LEU A 15 -6.16 -9.48 12.77
N GLU A 16 -7.49 -9.58 12.64
CA GLU A 16 -8.37 -8.42 12.48
C GLU A 16 -8.41 -7.54 13.73
N ALA A 17 -8.47 -8.14 14.92
CA ALA A 17 -8.38 -7.40 16.18
C ALA A 17 -7.03 -6.68 16.31
N ALA A 18 -5.94 -7.40 16.06
CA ALA A 18 -4.58 -6.87 16.13
C ALA A 18 -4.38 -5.73 15.11
N LYS A 19 -4.83 -5.91 13.87
CA LYS A 19 -4.80 -4.87 12.82
C LYS A 19 -5.43 -3.57 13.29
N ASN A 20 -6.62 -3.63 13.88
CA ASN A 20 -7.31 -2.44 14.37
C ASN A 20 -6.57 -1.76 15.54
N ILE A 21 -6.01 -2.54 16.46
CA ILE A 21 -5.26 -1.99 17.60
C ILE A 21 -3.94 -1.37 17.12
N PHE A 22 -3.19 -2.03 16.23
CA PHE A 22 -1.94 -1.51 15.69
C PHE A 22 -2.15 -0.26 14.84
N GLN A 23 -3.22 -0.18 14.04
CA GLN A 23 -3.51 1.04 13.27
C GLN A 23 -3.78 2.26 14.15
N SER A 24 -4.38 2.06 15.32
CA SER A 24 -4.75 3.16 16.21
C SER A 24 -3.64 3.56 17.19
N LYS A 25 -2.85 2.59 17.66
CA LYS A 25 -1.85 2.81 18.74
C LYS A 25 -0.40 2.56 18.31
N GLY A 26 -0.16 2.09 17.09
CA GLY A 26 1.12 1.55 16.66
C GLY A 26 1.49 0.26 17.39
N MET A 27 2.64 -0.33 17.02
CA MET A 27 3.13 -1.55 17.67
C MET A 27 3.43 -1.35 19.17
N ASP A 28 4.09 -0.25 19.54
CA ASP A 28 4.55 0.00 20.91
C ASP A 28 3.39 0.22 21.89
N GLY A 29 2.42 1.04 21.48
CA GLY A 29 1.25 1.40 22.29
C GLY A 29 0.22 0.26 22.43
N ALA A 30 0.27 -0.75 21.57
CA ALA A 30 -0.62 -1.90 21.63
C ALA A 30 -0.25 -2.87 22.76
N ARG A 31 -1.24 -3.33 23.52
CA ARG A 31 -1.08 -4.40 24.51
C ARG A 31 -1.72 -5.70 24.03
N MET A 32 -1.05 -6.83 24.28
CA MET A 32 -1.58 -8.16 23.94
C MET A 32 -2.94 -8.45 24.59
N GLN A 33 -3.19 -7.92 25.80
CA GLN A 33 -4.48 -8.07 26.47
C GLN A 33 -5.60 -7.39 25.67
N GLU A 34 -5.38 -6.14 25.22
CA GLU A 34 -6.37 -5.39 24.45
C GLU A 34 -6.74 -6.08 23.13
N ILE A 35 -5.75 -6.73 22.51
CA ILE A 35 -5.97 -7.51 21.28
C ILE A 35 -6.82 -8.75 21.58
N ALA A 36 -6.49 -9.48 22.64
CA ALA A 36 -7.26 -10.65 23.06
C ALA A 36 -8.72 -10.29 23.38
N ASP A 37 -8.92 -9.21 24.16
CA ASP A 37 -10.23 -8.70 24.51
C ASP A 37 -11.04 -8.32 23.25
N LYS A 38 -10.40 -7.63 22.30
CA LYS A 38 -11.03 -7.25 21.03
C LYS A 38 -11.34 -8.45 20.13
N ALA A 39 -10.51 -9.49 20.17
CA ALA A 39 -10.74 -10.75 19.45
C ALA A 39 -11.77 -11.66 20.13
N GLY A 40 -12.24 -11.31 21.34
CA GLY A 40 -13.18 -12.14 22.10
C GLY A 40 -12.57 -13.43 22.64
N ILE A 41 -11.24 -13.47 22.83
CA ILE A 41 -10.51 -14.63 23.34
C ILE A 41 -9.72 -14.28 24.60
N ASN A 42 -9.28 -15.29 25.34
CA ASN A 42 -8.37 -15.06 26.46
C ASN A 42 -6.91 -14.87 25.96
N LYS A 43 -6.10 -14.19 26.77
CA LYS A 43 -4.69 -13.89 26.45
C LYS A 43 -3.82 -15.13 26.28
N ALA A 44 -4.12 -16.24 26.98
CA ALA A 44 -3.37 -17.49 26.82
C ALA A 44 -3.56 -18.09 25.42
N MET A 45 -4.80 -18.06 24.91
CA MET A 45 -5.13 -18.48 23.55
C MET A 45 -4.45 -17.58 22.51
N LEU A 46 -4.40 -16.26 22.73
CA LEU A 46 -3.64 -15.36 21.86
C LEU A 46 -2.15 -15.76 21.82
N HIS A 47 -1.53 -16.05 22.96
CA HIS A 47 -0.14 -16.49 23.02
C HIS A 47 0.10 -17.86 22.38
N TYR A 48 -0.90 -18.73 22.37
CA TYR A 48 -0.86 -20.01 21.66
C TYR A 48 -0.70 -19.81 20.15
N TYR A 49 -1.47 -18.90 19.54
CA TYR A 49 -1.32 -18.55 18.12
C TYR A 49 -0.08 -17.71 17.84
N TYR A 50 0.17 -16.69 18.67
CA TYR A 50 1.26 -15.75 18.48
C TYR A 50 2.06 -15.57 19.77
N ARG A 51 3.22 -16.22 19.81
CA ARG A 51 4.09 -16.27 21.01
C ARG A 51 4.51 -14.88 21.51
N SER A 52 4.62 -13.90 20.62
CA SER A 52 5.00 -12.52 20.96
C SER A 52 4.18 -11.49 20.19
N LYS A 53 4.10 -10.26 20.74
CA LYS A 53 3.51 -9.10 20.07
C LYS A 53 4.20 -8.81 18.73
N GLN A 54 5.52 -8.99 18.66
CA GLN A 54 6.30 -8.86 17.43
C GLN A 54 5.78 -9.83 16.37
N LEU A 55 5.70 -11.13 16.64
CA LEU A 55 5.26 -12.11 15.64
C LEU A 55 3.82 -11.85 15.15
N LEU A 56 2.93 -11.44 16.05
CA LEU A 56 1.58 -11.01 15.68
C LEU A 56 1.59 -9.78 14.77
N PHE A 57 2.42 -8.79 15.12
CA PHE A 57 2.59 -7.60 14.31
C PHE A 57 3.15 -7.92 12.91
N GLU A 58 4.19 -8.76 12.82
CA GLU A 58 4.76 -9.19 11.54
C GLU A 58 3.72 -9.90 10.66
N ALA A 59 2.86 -10.73 11.27
CA ALA A 59 1.77 -11.39 10.57
C ALA A 59 0.70 -10.42 10.07
N VAL A 60 0.29 -9.44 10.89
CA VAL A 60 -0.64 -8.37 10.49
C VAL A 60 -0.04 -7.55 9.34
N PHE A 61 1.22 -7.14 9.47
CA PHE A 61 1.87 -6.35 8.42
C PHE A 61 1.96 -7.16 7.13
N LYS A 62 2.38 -8.44 7.20
CA LYS A 62 2.45 -9.30 6.01
C LYS A 62 1.09 -9.45 5.34
N ASN A 63 0.02 -9.63 6.11
CA ASN A 63 -1.34 -9.68 5.58
C ASN A 63 -1.71 -8.37 4.87
N VAL A 64 -1.46 -7.23 5.52
CA VAL A 64 -1.67 -5.90 4.95
C VAL A 64 -0.86 -5.68 3.66
N PHE A 65 0.43 -5.99 3.67
CA PHE A 65 1.33 -5.83 2.53
C PHE A 65 0.95 -6.74 1.37
N SER A 66 0.42 -7.95 1.66
CA SER A 66 -0.06 -8.88 0.63
C SER A 66 -1.25 -8.36 -0.17
N LEU A 67 -1.97 -7.35 0.32
CA LEU A 67 -3.02 -6.68 -0.45
C LEU A 67 -2.43 -5.70 -1.48
N LEU A 68 -1.30 -5.09 -1.17
CA LEU A 68 -0.65 -4.08 -2.03
C LEU A 68 0.31 -4.70 -3.06
N ALA A 69 1.08 -5.69 -2.64
CA ALA A 69 2.17 -6.23 -3.45
C ALA A 69 1.71 -6.81 -4.82
N PRO A 70 0.58 -7.53 -4.93
CA PRO A 70 0.08 -7.99 -6.22
C PRO A 70 -0.30 -6.85 -7.16
N GLN A 71 -0.88 -5.76 -6.65
CA GLN A 71 -1.27 -4.59 -7.45
C GLN A 71 -0.03 -3.95 -8.11
N LEU A 72 1.04 -3.79 -7.33
CA LEU A 72 2.33 -3.29 -7.84
C LEU A 72 2.96 -4.26 -8.83
N ASN A 73 2.98 -5.56 -8.53
CA ASN A 73 3.61 -6.55 -9.39
C ASN A 73 2.94 -6.69 -10.75
N THR A 74 1.60 -6.70 -10.79
CA THR A 74 0.86 -6.80 -12.06
C THR A 74 1.25 -5.66 -12.99
N ILE A 75 1.21 -4.41 -12.49
CA ILE A 75 1.43 -3.22 -13.31
C ILE A 75 2.90 -3.08 -13.70
N LEU A 76 3.84 -3.36 -12.79
CA LEU A 76 5.27 -3.28 -13.09
C LEU A 76 5.72 -4.35 -14.10
N ASN A 77 5.07 -5.52 -14.10
CA ASN A 77 5.52 -6.68 -14.86
C ASN A 77 4.60 -7.08 -16.03
N ASP A 78 3.52 -6.36 -16.33
CA ASP A 78 2.78 -6.59 -17.58
C ASP A 78 3.58 -6.11 -18.82
N ASP A 79 3.04 -6.38 -20.01
CA ASP A 79 3.66 -6.02 -21.31
C ASP A 79 3.08 -4.73 -21.93
N SER A 80 2.26 -3.99 -21.19
CA SER A 80 1.74 -2.69 -21.65
C SER A 80 2.85 -1.63 -21.68
N SER A 81 2.68 -0.57 -22.48
CA SER A 81 3.67 0.52 -22.60
C SER A 81 3.89 1.24 -21.26
N ILE A 82 4.99 1.98 -21.12
CA ILE A 82 5.21 2.80 -19.91
C ILE A 82 4.06 3.78 -19.68
N GLU A 83 3.51 4.36 -20.74
CA GLU A 83 2.33 5.22 -20.66
C GLU A 83 1.12 4.49 -20.04
N GLU A 84 0.77 3.31 -20.54
CA GLU A 84 -0.37 2.54 -20.02
C GLU A 84 -0.12 2.06 -18.58
N LYS A 85 1.11 1.68 -18.24
CA LYS A 85 1.49 1.36 -16.85
C LYS A 85 1.27 2.53 -15.91
N ILE A 86 1.60 3.76 -16.33
CA ILE A 86 1.34 4.97 -15.54
C ILE A 86 -0.16 5.17 -15.34
N ARG A 87 -0.97 5.00 -16.39
CA ARG A 87 -2.44 5.12 -16.32
C ARG A 87 -3.04 4.07 -15.37
N HIS A 88 -2.70 2.80 -15.57
CA HIS A 88 -3.15 1.71 -14.72
C HIS A 88 -2.71 1.90 -13.27
N PHE A 89 -1.44 2.23 -13.02
CA PHE A 89 -0.96 2.47 -11.66
C PHE A 89 -1.74 3.57 -10.97
N THR A 90 -1.87 4.72 -11.63
CA THR A 90 -2.53 5.89 -11.06
C THR A 90 -4.01 5.61 -10.77
N ASN A 91 -4.69 4.89 -11.67
CA ASN A 91 -6.08 4.49 -11.49
C ASN A 91 -6.27 3.46 -10.35
N ASP A 92 -5.53 2.35 -10.42
CA ASP A 92 -5.73 1.18 -9.57
C ASP A 92 -5.24 1.46 -8.15
N TYR A 93 -4.08 2.11 -8.01
CA TYR A 93 -3.57 2.53 -6.72
C TYR A 93 -4.53 3.48 -6.02
N THR A 94 -5.02 4.51 -6.72
CA THR A 94 -5.97 5.48 -6.14
C THR A 94 -7.27 4.78 -5.72
N SER A 95 -7.82 3.93 -6.59
CA SER A 95 -9.05 3.17 -6.29
C SER A 95 -8.88 2.24 -5.08
N PHE A 96 -7.72 1.58 -4.98
CA PHE A 96 -7.38 0.71 -3.85
C PHE A 96 -7.21 1.51 -2.55
N MET A 97 -6.51 2.63 -2.58
CA MET A 97 -6.29 3.45 -1.39
C MET A 97 -7.55 4.18 -0.91
N MET A 98 -8.49 4.51 -1.80
CA MET A 98 -9.81 5.00 -1.38
C MET A 98 -10.61 3.95 -0.60
N LYS A 99 -10.46 2.65 -0.93
CA LYS A 99 -11.07 1.55 -0.17
C LYS A 99 -10.32 1.24 1.14
N HIS A 100 -9.02 1.55 1.18
CA HIS A 100 -8.15 1.22 2.30
C HIS A 100 -7.24 2.39 2.72
N PRO A 101 -7.81 3.54 3.13
CA PRO A 101 -7.06 4.80 3.30
C PRO A 101 -6.04 4.79 4.45
N TYR A 102 -6.13 3.82 5.36
CA TYR A 102 -5.19 3.64 6.45
C TYR A 102 -3.85 3.01 5.99
N LEU A 103 -3.84 2.32 4.85
CA LEU A 103 -2.73 1.47 4.42
C LEU A 103 -1.42 2.25 4.22
N PRO A 104 -1.38 3.38 3.49
CA PRO A 104 -0.12 4.08 3.24
C PRO A 104 0.54 4.54 4.53
N ASN A 105 -0.24 5.11 5.45
CA ASN A 105 0.25 5.59 6.74
C ASN A 105 0.74 4.43 7.61
N PHE A 106 -0.02 3.35 7.69
CA PHE A 106 0.39 2.16 8.44
C PHE A 106 1.70 1.58 7.90
N ILE A 107 1.83 1.40 6.59
CA ILE A 107 3.04 0.83 5.99
C ILE A 107 4.24 1.75 6.24
N ILE A 108 4.15 3.03 5.90
CA ILE A 108 5.30 3.96 5.98
C ILE A 108 5.74 4.19 7.43
N ASN A 109 4.80 4.37 8.37
CA ASN A 109 5.15 4.58 9.77
C ASN A 109 5.92 3.40 10.35
N GLU A 110 5.54 2.18 9.98
CA GLU A 110 6.14 0.98 10.52
C GLU A 110 7.47 0.64 9.83
N LEU A 111 7.60 0.91 8.53
CA LEU A 111 8.89 0.82 7.83
C LEU A 111 9.93 1.80 8.41
N ASN A 112 9.51 3.01 8.79
CA ASN A 112 10.39 4.00 9.44
C ASN A 112 10.77 3.62 10.88
N ARG A 113 9.99 2.77 11.54
CA ARG A 113 10.29 2.28 12.91
C ARG A 113 11.23 1.10 12.91
N ASN A 114 11.13 0.23 11.91
CA ASN A 114 11.89 -1.00 11.82
C ASN A 114 12.37 -1.25 10.39
N GLU A 115 13.56 -0.72 10.09
CA GLU A 115 14.17 -0.86 8.77
C GLU A 115 14.47 -2.33 8.41
N ASP A 116 14.79 -3.18 9.39
CA ASP A 116 15.04 -4.61 9.16
C ASP A 116 13.81 -5.34 8.59
N PHE A 117 12.61 -4.79 8.83
CA PHE A 117 11.38 -5.38 8.35
C PHE A 117 11.29 -5.39 6.82
N ILE A 118 11.74 -4.31 6.15
CA ILE A 118 11.76 -4.30 4.68
C ILE A 118 12.78 -5.30 4.12
N ILE A 119 13.90 -5.51 4.83
CA ILE A 119 14.92 -6.47 4.42
C ILE A 119 14.35 -7.88 4.46
N LYS A 120 13.63 -8.24 5.52
CA LYS A 120 12.93 -9.53 5.62
C LYS A 120 11.88 -9.68 4.52
N LEU A 121 11.06 -8.65 4.28
CA LEU A 121 10.02 -8.67 3.24
C LEU A 121 10.57 -8.79 1.83
N LYS A 122 11.68 -8.12 1.52
CA LYS A 122 12.34 -8.18 0.21
C LYS A 122 12.71 -9.61 -0.19
N ASN A 123 13.00 -10.46 0.80
CA ASN A 123 13.34 -11.86 0.60
C ASN A 123 12.11 -12.79 0.51
N THR A 124 10.89 -12.27 0.71
CA THR A 124 9.67 -13.05 0.55
C THR A 124 9.19 -13.05 -0.91
N THR A 125 8.57 -14.16 -1.32
CA THR A 125 7.95 -14.26 -2.64
C THR A 125 6.84 -13.23 -2.79
N GLY A 126 6.84 -12.51 -3.90
CA GLY A 126 5.85 -11.47 -4.20
C GLY A 126 6.24 -10.06 -3.78
N PHE A 127 7.45 -9.82 -3.24
CA PHE A 127 7.92 -8.44 -3.07
C PHE A 127 8.05 -7.75 -4.45
N PRO A 128 7.52 -6.53 -4.63
CA PRO A 128 7.61 -5.83 -5.91
C PRO A 128 9.05 -5.61 -6.37
N ASN A 129 9.32 -5.90 -7.64
CA ASN A 129 10.59 -5.59 -8.27
C ASN A 129 10.36 -4.77 -9.54
N ILE A 130 11.31 -3.88 -9.84
CA ILE A 130 11.21 -2.95 -10.98
C ILE A 130 12.13 -3.33 -12.14
N LYS A 131 12.71 -4.55 -12.17
CA LYS A 131 13.71 -4.91 -13.20
C LYS A 131 13.14 -4.83 -14.61
N LYS A 132 11.95 -5.40 -14.82
CA LYS A 132 11.25 -5.36 -16.12
C LYS A 132 10.86 -3.93 -16.49
N PHE A 133 10.33 -3.17 -15.55
CA PHE A 133 10.02 -1.75 -15.72
C PHE A 133 11.24 -0.95 -16.20
N LYS A 134 12.39 -1.08 -15.52
CA LYS A 134 13.63 -0.39 -15.90
C LYS A 134 14.08 -0.73 -17.32
N ALA A 135 14.12 -2.03 -17.64
CA ALA A 135 14.49 -2.47 -18.99
C ALA A 135 13.55 -1.93 -20.06
N GLN A 136 12.26 -1.79 -19.75
CA GLN A 136 11.28 -1.25 -20.67
C GLN A 136 11.45 0.26 -20.89
N VAL A 137 11.68 1.03 -19.81
CA VAL A 137 11.99 2.47 -19.93
C VAL A 137 13.19 2.68 -20.87
N ASP A 138 14.28 1.92 -20.66
CA ASP A 138 15.47 2.00 -21.52
C ASP A 138 15.16 1.68 -22.99
N ASN A 139 14.32 0.67 -23.24
CA ASN A 139 13.93 0.27 -24.59
C ASN A 139 13.08 1.32 -25.28
N GLU A 140 12.10 1.92 -24.57
CA GLU A 140 11.23 2.96 -25.13
C GLU A 140 11.99 4.28 -25.37
N ILE A 141 13.01 4.59 -24.57
CA ILE A 141 13.94 5.70 -24.85
C ILE A 141 14.75 5.43 -26.13
N LYS A 142 15.32 4.24 -26.29
CA LYS A 142 16.08 3.85 -27.49
C LYS A 142 15.22 3.87 -28.76
N ALA A 143 13.95 3.49 -28.64
CA ALA A 143 12.97 3.55 -29.71
C ALA A 143 12.50 4.99 -30.04
N GLY A 144 12.90 5.98 -29.24
CA GLY A 144 12.49 7.38 -29.41
C GLY A 144 11.04 7.65 -29.04
N VAL A 145 10.40 6.75 -28.29
CA VAL A 145 9.03 6.91 -27.76
C VAL A 145 9.04 7.82 -26.53
N LEU A 146 10.03 7.64 -25.64
CA LEU A 146 10.20 8.45 -24.44
C LEU A 146 11.39 9.42 -24.57
N SER A 147 11.26 10.60 -23.95
CA SER A 147 12.37 11.49 -23.65
C SER A 147 13.33 10.86 -22.63
N PRO A 148 14.63 11.21 -22.63
CA PRO A 148 15.59 10.65 -21.68
C PRO A 148 15.19 10.89 -20.22
N ILE A 149 15.04 9.82 -19.44
CA ILE A 149 14.78 9.87 -18.00
C ILE A 149 15.41 8.64 -17.32
N ASP A 150 15.94 8.83 -16.12
CA ASP A 150 16.36 7.71 -15.29
C ASP A 150 15.14 6.91 -14.80
N ALA A 151 15.17 5.59 -14.97
CA ALA A 151 14.01 4.75 -14.66
C ALA A 151 13.67 4.72 -13.15
N ASP A 152 14.66 4.85 -12.26
CA ASP A 152 14.41 4.92 -10.83
C ASP A 152 13.74 6.26 -10.47
N GLN A 153 14.16 7.37 -11.10
CA GLN A 153 13.50 8.67 -10.96
C GLN A 153 12.04 8.64 -11.44
N LEU A 154 11.78 8.06 -12.61
CA LEU A 154 10.41 7.90 -13.10
C LEU A 154 9.56 7.09 -12.12
N PHE A 155 10.08 5.97 -11.63
CA PHE A 155 9.39 5.13 -10.66
C PHE A 155 9.09 5.89 -9.36
N VAL A 156 10.04 6.63 -8.81
CA VAL A 156 9.86 7.43 -7.60
C VAL A 156 8.82 8.54 -7.82
N ASN A 157 8.82 9.20 -8.98
CA ASN A 157 7.80 10.21 -9.31
C ASN A 157 6.38 9.61 -9.36
N ILE A 158 6.23 8.44 -9.99
CA ILE A 158 4.97 7.70 -10.03
C ILE A 158 4.48 7.41 -8.61
N LEU A 159 5.35 6.90 -7.74
CA LEU A 159 4.99 6.64 -6.34
C LEU A 159 4.66 7.93 -5.58
N ALA A 160 5.54 8.93 -5.61
CA ALA A 160 5.38 10.15 -4.83
C ALA A 160 4.06 10.87 -5.15
N LEU A 161 3.75 11.05 -6.43
CA LEU A 161 2.55 11.79 -6.86
C LEU A 161 1.24 11.05 -6.57
N ASN A 162 1.28 9.71 -6.48
CA ASN A 162 0.12 8.88 -6.17
C ASN A 162 -0.07 8.61 -4.68
N ILE A 163 1.02 8.40 -3.93
CA ILE A 163 0.99 8.03 -2.52
C ILE A 163 0.78 9.26 -1.62
N PHE A 164 1.44 10.38 -1.92
CA PHE A 164 1.46 11.57 -1.06
C PHE A 164 0.06 12.11 -0.69
N PRO A 165 -0.94 12.18 -1.59
CA PRO A 165 -2.30 12.61 -1.22
C PRO A 165 -2.93 11.76 -0.10
N PHE A 166 -2.55 10.49 0.04
CA PHE A 166 -3.08 9.65 1.12
C PHE A 166 -2.30 9.83 2.42
N LEU A 167 -0.97 9.90 2.34
CA LEU A 167 -0.11 10.15 3.51
C LEU A 167 -0.35 11.55 4.10
N GLY A 168 -0.31 12.56 3.25
CA GLY A 168 -0.47 13.97 3.61
C GLY A 168 -1.92 14.43 3.71
N LYS A 169 -2.91 13.52 3.74
CA LYS A 169 -4.35 13.89 3.67
C LYS A 169 -4.75 15.03 4.61
N PRO A 170 -4.43 15.03 5.93
CA PRO A 170 -4.80 16.13 6.82
C PRO A 170 -4.19 17.47 6.36
N LEU A 171 -2.93 17.46 5.95
CA LEU A 171 -2.21 18.62 5.47
C LEU A 171 -2.80 19.16 4.15
N VAL A 172 -3.03 18.28 3.16
CA VAL A 172 -3.58 18.69 1.87
C VAL A 172 -5.00 19.23 2.02
N LYS A 173 -5.84 18.62 2.87
CA LYS A 173 -7.19 19.14 3.17
C LYS A 173 -7.14 20.54 3.77
N ALA A 174 -6.24 20.76 4.74
CA ALA A 174 -6.07 22.06 5.37
C ALA A 174 -5.57 23.13 4.36
N LEU A 175 -4.53 22.81 3.58
CA LEU A 175 -3.95 23.74 2.61
C LEU A 175 -4.88 24.08 1.43
N THR A 176 -5.72 23.13 1.02
CA THR A 176 -6.65 23.32 -0.11
C THR A 176 -8.06 23.70 0.32
N THR A 177 -8.30 23.91 1.62
CA THR A 177 -9.61 24.24 2.20
C THR A 177 -10.72 23.30 1.74
N LYS A 178 -10.43 22.00 1.65
CA LYS A 178 -11.38 20.97 1.20
C LYS A 178 -12.02 20.25 2.39
N ASP A 179 -13.36 20.17 2.39
CA ASP A 179 -14.08 19.19 3.19
C ASP A 179 -13.79 17.75 2.72
N GLU A 180 -14.34 16.75 3.42
CA GLU A 180 -14.09 15.34 3.10
C GLU A 180 -14.60 14.95 1.70
N THR A 181 -15.81 15.37 1.33
CA THR A 181 -16.45 15.05 0.04
C THR A 181 -15.66 15.66 -1.11
N SER A 182 -15.32 16.95 -0.99
CA SER A 182 -14.52 17.71 -1.94
C SER A 182 -13.10 17.14 -2.06
N TYR A 183 -12.54 16.60 -0.98
CA TYR A 183 -11.25 15.93 -1.00
C TYR A 183 -11.29 14.61 -1.77
N MET A 184 -12.33 13.80 -1.56
CA MET A 184 -12.48 12.53 -2.28
C MET A 184 -12.69 12.75 -3.78
N ALA A 185 -13.49 13.76 -4.16
CA ALA A 185 -13.63 14.15 -5.57
C ALA A 185 -12.30 14.66 -6.16
N PHE A 186 -11.49 15.38 -5.37
CA PHE A 186 -10.15 15.79 -5.78
C PHE A 186 -9.24 14.57 -6.01
N VAL A 187 -9.20 13.62 -5.08
CA VAL A 187 -8.40 12.38 -5.20
C VAL A 187 -8.84 11.54 -6.39
N GLU A 188 -10.15 11.43 -6.64
CA GLU A 188 -10.67 10.69 -7.80
C GLU A 188 -10.18 11.31 -9.13
N LYS A 189 -10.20 12.64 -9.25
CA LYS A 189 -9.67 13.34 -10.45
C LYS A 189 -8.17 13.13 -10.65
N ARG A 190 -7.41 12.89 -9.56
CA ARG A 190 -5.97 12.63 -9.67
C ARG A 190 -5.64 11.39 -10.50
N LYS A 191 -6.56 10.42 -10.62
CA LYS A 191 -6.40 9.26 -11.51
C LYS A 191 -6.01 9.65 -12.94
N ILE A 192 -6.57 10.75 -13.43
CA ILE A 192 -6.33 11.26 -14.78
C ILE A 192 -5.24 12.33 -14.75
N GLU A 193 -5.34 13.31 -13.85
CA GLU A 193 -4.43 14.47 -13.81
C GLU A 193 -2.98 14.06 -13.55
N VAL A 194 -2.73 13.15 -12.61
CA VAL A 194 -1.38 12.70 -12.28
C VAL A 194 -0.80 11.84 -13.40
N ALA A 195 -1.60 10.94 -13.98
CA ALA A 195 -1.16 10.12 -15.09
C ALA A 195 -0.73 11.02 -16.27
N ASN A 196 -1.59 11.96 -16.67
CA ASN A 196 -1.30 12.88 -17.76
C ASN A 196 -0.07 13.74 -17.47
N PHE A 197 0.08 14.25 -16.25
CA PHE A 197 1.25 15.04 -15.85
C PHE A 197 2.55 14.24 -16.01
N ILE A 198 2.59 13.00 -15.51
CA ILE A 198 3.80 12.15 -15.63
C ILE A 198 4.06 11.81 -17.09
N ILE A 199 3.05 11.39 -17.84
CA ILE A 199 3.19 11.01 -19.26
C ILE A 199 3.72 12.19 -20.09
N GLN A 200 3.16 13.40 -19.90
CA GLN A 200 3.63 14.59 -20.60
C GLN A 200 5.08 14.93 -20.28
N SER A 201 5.54 14.68 -19.06
CA SER A 201 6.93 14.94 -18.65
C SER A 201 7.97 14.03 -19.33
N ILE A 202 7.55 12.87 -19.83
CA ILE A 202 8.43 11.86 -20.45
C ILE A 202 8.16 11.65 -21.93
N LYS A 203 7.17 12.33 -22.50
CA LYS A 203 6.86 12.24 -23.93
C LYS A 203 7.91 12.99 -24.74
N LYS A 204 8.23 12.47 -25.92
CA LYS A 204 9.11 13.12 -26.89
C LYS A 204 8.34 14.03 -27.83
#